data_AF-A0A952WCI4-F1
#
_entry.id   AF-A0A952WCI4-F1
#
_cell.length_a   1.000
_cell.length_b   1.000
_cell.length_c   1.000
_cell.angle_alpha   90.00
_cell.angle_beta   90.00
_cell.angle_gamma   90.00
#
_symmetry.space_group_name_H-M   'P 1'
#
loop_
_entity.id
_entity.type
_entity.pdbx_description
1 polymer ?
#
loop_
_entity_poly.entity_id
_entity_poly.type
_entity_poly.pdbx_seq_one_letter_code
_entity_poly.pdbx_strand_id
1 'polypeptide(L)'
;RDGSFTAFAYRQTIRGKEVDGSLVRVKVRRGEVPCVDYAAARLAGEPTIGSETPVLPAEAAVLTVQAMSGLSGLVLEGAPELVVLRGDGRREDAWCWRVTMREGEEPLVKSRSFYVDTNLPRILYVGQHFAASHQPTTGIVQGWGMPAAPPWHPYKGNSNDLVLHAIPGISVHGTISGAPEAVFTDANGNFVLNSGSSGQTIAVDATFGRQGQGYRVDTAFSNPNDYLGVSSTAAVGSDISLTLTGSNSNFTEEMRVAQVDAAIAAVRARAFATQYIGTVSFNVALLPNVTSTGCGFFLGSYPTYSISLAKYNSATFWNCASHSVIGHEFGHAMLASLGITTAAQPAFHEGFADAYDNMMNDSNVAGPSQRTNGGNIRDDPRSQHINCQYPLTQHGTMHPHCGCFDPEGDPYIALPLTSGVWVRIRVGFKNEYGDDDGLDKARTLFGNWCLLTAGGDEQCQGLHPGSLLEVLNSMDSEDTTWIEIIETAFAEHNICATGPCTN
;
A
#
# COMPACT_ATOMS: atom_id res chain seq x y z
N ARG A 1 -12.27 11.32 3.14
CA ARG A 1 -11.74 12.16 2.03
C ARG A 1 -12.15 13.60 2.32
N ASP A 2 -11.18 14.49 2.49
CA ASP A 2 -11.25 15.88 2.94
C ASP A 2 -11.77 16.90 1.90
N GLY A 3 -11.97 16.49 0.64
CA GLY A 3 -12.56 17.35 -0.40
C GLY A 3 -11.60 18.39 -0.99
N SER A 4 -10.30 18.27 -0.75
CA SER A 4 -9.24 19.17 -1.25
C SER A 4 -8.99 19.10 -2.76
N PHE A 5 -9.59 18.13 -3.45
CA PHE A 5 -9.42 17.93 -4.90
C PHE A 5 -10.76 17.76 -5.62
N THR A 6 -10.80 18.19 -6.88
CA THR A 6 -11.86 17.83 -7.83
C THR A 6 -11.26 17.10 -9.02
N ALA A 7 -11.83 15.94 -9.34
CA ALA A 7 -11.49 15.22 -10.57
C ALA A 7 -12.53 15.57 -11.64
N PHE A 8 -12.05 15.99 -12.79
CA PHE A 8 -12.86 16.20 -13.98
C PHE A 8 -12.56 15.10 -14.98
N ALA A 9 -13.61 14.55 -15.58
CA ALA A 9 -13.52 13.61 -16.68
C ALA A 9 -14.18 14.23 -17.91
N TYR A 10 -13.45 14.28 -19.02
CA TYR A 10 -13.96 14.76 -20.30
C TYR A 10 -13.83 13.68 -21.36
N ARG A 11 -14.66 13.78 -22.39
CA ARG A 11 -14.53 13.02 -23.63
C ARG A 11 -14.09 13.95 -24.74
N GLN A 12 -13.25 13.46 -25.63
CA GLN A 12 -12.84 14.21 -26.81
C GLN A 12 -14.00 14.24 -27.81
N THR A 13 -14.12 15.36 -28.52
CA THR A 13 -14.94 15.44 -29.73
C THR A 13 -14.06 15.84 -30.92
N ILE A 14 -14.38 15.30 -32.09
CA ILE A 14 -13.79 15.69 -33.37
C ILE A 14 -14.96 16.15 -34.25
N ARG A 15 -14.93 17.41 -34.66
CA ARG A 15 -16.01 18.06 -35.46
C ARG A 15 -17.40 17.88 -34.85
N GLY A 16 -17.49 17.98 -33.53
CA GLY A 16 -18.73 17.84 -32.78
C GLY A 16 -19.24 16.40 -32.63
N LYS A 17 -18.48 15.39 -33.08
CA LYS A 17 -18.77 13.97 -32.88
C LYS A 17 -17.90 13.40 -31.78
N GLU A 18 -18.48 12.55 -30.95
CA GLU A 18 -17.79 11.93 -29.82
C GLU A 18 -16.70 10.96 -30.32
N VAL A 19 -15.55 10.98 -29.66
CA VAL A 19 -14.51 9.97 -29.85
C VAL A 19 -14.72 8.85 -28.83
N ASP A 20 -15.15 7.69 -29.29
CA ASP A 20 -15.40 6.53 -28.45
C ASP A 20 -14.08 5.91 -27.95
N GLY A 21 -14.05 5.58 -26.66
CA GLY A 21 -12.84 5.19 -25.94
C GLY A 21 -11.89 6.36 -25.62
N SER A 22 -12.25 7.61 -25.91
CA SER A 22 -11.48 8.76 -25.44
C SER A 22 -11.76 9.06 -23.96
N LEU A 23 -10.73 9.46 -23.24
CA LEU A 23 -10.87 9.86 -21.85
C LEU A 23 -9.78 10.86 -21.48
N VAL A 24 -10.19 12.02 -20.99
CA VAL A 24 -9.30 12.99 -20.38
C VAL A 24 -9.64 13.06 -18.90
N ARG A 25 -8.65 12.86 -18.03
CA ARG A 25 -8.79 13.03 -16.59
C ARG A 25 -7.90 14.16 -16.14
N VAL A 26 -8.50 15.12 -15.43
CA VAL A 26 -7.79 16.25 -14.83
C VAL A 26 -8.07 16.25 -13.34
N LYS A 27 -7.04 16.14 -12.52
CA LYS A 27 -7.13 16.32 -11.07
C LYS A 27 -6.73 17.76 -10.75
N VAL A 28 -7.67 18.51 -10.20
CA VAL A 28 -7.46 19.91 -9.81
C VAL A 28 -7.48 20.00 -8.29
N ARG A 29 -6.42 20.57 -7.72
CA ARG A 29 -6.36 20.93 -6.31
C ARG A 29 -7.12 22.22 -6.08
N ARG A 30 -8.02 22.20 -5.10
CA ARG A 30 -8.79 23.38 -4.69
C ARG A 30 -7.88 24.27 -3.83
N GLY A 31 -7.96 25.57 -4.08
CA GLY A 31 -7.22 26.62 -3.39
C GLY A 31 -7.71 27.98 -3.89
N GLU A 32 -7.11 29.06 -3.40
CA GLU A 32 -7.42 30.42 -3.86
C GLU A 32 -7.18 30.57 -5.38
N VAL A 33 -6.15 29.87 -5.89
CA VAL A 33 -5.94 29.63 -7.32
C VAL A 33 -5.97 28.12 -7.57
N PRO A 34 -6.95 27.59 -8.33
CA PRO A 34 -6.99 26.18 -8.66
C PRO A 34 -5.79 25.76 -9.53
N CYS A 35 -5.11 24.68 -9.13
CA CYS A 35 -3.95 24.14 -9.87
C CYS A 35 -4.23 22.74 -10.40
N VAL A 36 -3.78 22.47 -11.63
CA VAL A 36 -3.81 21.12 -12.21
C VAL A 36 -2.58 20.37 -11.73
N ASP A 37 -2.80 19.40 -10.83
CA ASP A 37 -1.72 18.56 -10.32
C ASP A 37 -1.47 17.34 -11.23
N TYR A 38 -2.48 16.92 -11.97
CA TYR A 38 -2.39 15.77 -12.87
C TYR A 38 -3.34 15.91 -14.04
N ALA A 39 -2.82 15.65 -15.24
CA ALA A 39 -3.62 15.48 -16.44
C ALA A 39 -3.13 14.25 -17.22
N ALA A 40 -4.06 13.40 -17.60
CA ALA A 40 -3.81 12.28 -18.50
C ALA A 40 -4.92 12.15 -19.51
N ALA A 41 -4.56 11.76 -20.72
CA ALA A 41 -5.51 11.66 -21.82
C ALA A 41 -5.26 10.41 -22.66
N ARG A 42 -6.35 9.79 -23.12
CA ARG A 42 -6.40 8.86 -24.24
C ARG A 42 -7.22 9.54 -25.33
N LEU A 43 -6.55 9.95 -26.40
CA LEU A 43 -7.12 10.74 -27.48
C LEU A 43 -7.00 10.00 -28.81
N ALA A 44 -7.90 10.28 -29.74
CA ALA A 44 -7.78 9.94 -31.15
C ALA A 44 -7.09 11.09 -31.90
N GLY A 45 -6.34 10.74 -32.95
CA GLY A 45 -5.98 11.66 -34.01
C GLY A 45 -7.14 11.88 -34.99
N GLU A 46 -6.86 12.55 -36.10
CA GLU A 46 -7.81 12.67 -37.21
C GLU A 46 -8.07 11.29 -37.84
N PRO A 47 -9.34 10.87 -38.01
CA PRO A 47 -9.65 9.55 -38.57
C PRO A 47 -9.12 9.38 -40.00
N THR A 48 -8.47 8.25 -40.26
CA THR A 48 -7.94 7.88 -41.57
C THR A 48 -8.82 6.88 -42.32
N ILE A 49 -9.76 6.24 -41.60
CA ILE A 49 -10.73 5.27 -42.14
C ILE A 49 -12.15 5.85 -42.06
N GLY A 50 -12.97 5.56 -43.07
CA GLY A 50 -14.35 6.05 -43.15
C GLY A 50 -14.45 7.52 -43.58
N SER A 51 -15.64 8.11 -43.42
CA SER A 51 -15.94 9.50 -43.73
C SER A 51 -16.94 10.10 -42.74
N GLU A 52 -16.74 11.37 -42.39
CA GLU A 52 -17.69 12.16 -41.60
C GLU A 52 -19.04 12.33 -42.34
N THR A 53 -19.03 12.28 -43.67
CA THR A 53 -20.24 12.19 -44.50
C THR A 53 -20.41 10.74 -44.94
N PRO A 54 -21.24 9.94 -44.26
CA PRO A 54 -21.28 8.50 -44.49
C PRO A 54 -21.85 8.18 -45.87
N VAL A 55 -21.21 7.27 -46.59
CA VAL A 55 -21.72 6.70 -47.85
C VAL A 55 -22.68 5.54 -47.54
N LEU A 56 -22.37 4.76 -46.50
CA LEU A 56 -23.24 3.74 -45.94
C LEU A 56 -24.28 4.40 -45.03
N PRO A 57 -25.59 4.29 -45.31
CA PRO A 57 -26.63 4.84 -44.45
C PRO A 57 -26.74 4.05 -43.13
N ALA A 58 -27.29 4.70 -42.10
CA ALA A 58 -27.42 4.14 -40.76
C ALA A 58 -28.21 2.81 -40.73
N GLU A 59 -29.26 2.69 -41.54
CA GLU A 59 -30.08 1.47 -41.65
C GLU A 59 -29.27 0.30 -42.22
N ALA A 60 -28.39 0.57 -43.19
CA ALA A 60 -27.51 -0.45 -43.75
C ALA A 60 -26.44 -0.90 -42.74
N ALA A 61 -26.01 -0.01 -41.84
CA ALA A 61 -25.13 -0.40 -40.73
C ALA A 61 -25.82 -1.36 -39.76
N VAL A 62 -27.09 -1.14 -39.43
CA VAL A 62 -27.90 -2.05 -38.60
C VAL A 62 -28.02 -3.43 -39.26
N LEU A 63 -28.34 -3.46 -40.56
CA LEU A 63 -28.45 -4.72 -41.32
C LEU A 63 -27.11 -5.47 -41.36
N THR A 64 -25.99 -4.75 -41.46
CA THR A 64 -24.64 -5.34 -41.42
C THR A 64 -24.40 -6.07 -40.10
N VAL A 65 -24.84 -5.51 -38.97
CA VAL A 65 -24.73 -6.14 -37.65
C VAL A 65 -25.66 -7.36 -37.56
N GLN A 66 -26.92 -7.23 -37.98
CA GLN A 66 -27.91 -8.31 -37.92
C GLN A 66 -27.56 -9.51 -38.80
N ALA A 67 -26.78 -9.29 -39.88
CA ALA A 67 -26.33 -10.35 -40.77
C ALA A 67 -25.19 -11.22 -40.18
N MET A 68 -24.59 -10.85 -39.04
CA MET A 68 -23.56 -11.67 -38.40
C MET A 68 -24.13 -12.97 -37.83
N SER A 69 -23.49 -14.10 -38.16
CA SER A 69 -23.81 -15.41 -37.60
C SER A 69 -23.62 -15.41 -36.07
N GLY A 70 -24.64 -15.88 -35.34
CA GLY A 70 -24.59 -16.00 -33.88
C GLY A 70 -25.19 -14.81 -33.11
N LEU A 71 -25.82 -13.84 -33.79
CA LEU A 71 -26.48 -12.68 -33.17
C LEU A 71 -28.03 -12.75 -33.24
N SER A 72 -28.59 -13.92 -33.54
CA SER A 72 -30.04 -14.13 -33.56
C SER A 72 -30.62 -13.92 -32.15
N GLY A 73 -31.37 -12.83 -31.95
CA GLY A 73 -31.97 -12.46 -30.66
C GLY A 73 -31.54 -11.11 -30.11
N LEU A 74 -30.63 -10.39 -30.78
CA LEU A 74 -30.28 -9.01 -30.40
C LEU A 74 -31.36 -8.00 -30.82
N VAL A 75 -31.70 -7.08 -29.91
CA VAL A 75 -32.64 -5.98 -30.14
C VAL A 75 -31.87 -4.66 -30.28
N LEU A 76 -32.17 -3.86 -31.30
CA LEU A 76 -31.53 -2.56 -31.49
C LEU A 76 -31.86 -1.61 -30.32
N GLU A 77 -30.83 -0.99 -29.76
CA GLU A 77 -30.93 -0.04 -28.65
C GLU A 77 -30.64 1.38 -29.17
N GLY A 78 -31.72 2.10 -29.52
CA GLY A 78 -31.63 3.45 -30.07
C GLY A 78 -31.25 3.51 -31.56
N ALA A 79 -31.15 4.72 -32.10
CA ALA A 79 -30.71 4.94 -33.47
C ALA A 79 -29.18 4.82 -33.57
N PRO A 80 -28.62 4.33 -34.69
CA PRO A 80 -27.18 4.36 -34.91
C PRO A 80 -26.59 5.77 -34.82
N GLU A 81 -25.45 5.89 -34.17
CA GLU A 81 -24.81 7.18 -33.93
C GLU A 81 -23.51 7.29 -34.73
N LEU A 82 -23.27 8.44 -35.36
CA LEU A 82 -22.01 8.72 -36.02
C LEU A 82 -20.97 9.15 -34.97
N VAL A 83 -19.91 8.35 -34.84
CA VAL A 83 -18.83 8.56 -33.86
C VAL A 83 -17.46 8.37 -34.51
N VAL A 84 -16.42 8.80 -33.80
CA VAL A 84 -15.04 8.42 -34.11
C VAL A 84 -14.62 7.28 -33.20
N LEU A 85 -14.20 6.15 -33.76
CA LEU A 85 -13.61 5.05 -33.02
C LEU A 85 -12.11 5.29 -32.87
N ARG A 86 -11.63 5.42 -31.62
CA ARG A 86 -10.19 5.56 -31.34
C ARG A 86 -9.41 4.30 -31.72
N GLY A 87 -8.25 4.47 -32.34
CA GLY A 87 -7.24 3.47 -32.53
C GLY A 87 -6.58 3.01 -31.23
N ASP A 88 -5.91 1.87 -31.30
CA ASP A 88 -5.20 1.23 -30.18
C ASP A 88 -3.75 0.86 -30.53
N GLY A 89 -3.21 1.43 -31.61
CA GLY A 89 -1.89 1.11 -32.16
C GLY A 89 -1.89 -0.07 -33.11
N ARG A 90 -2.93 -0.92 -33.12
CA ARG A 90 -3.15 -1.96 -34.14
C ARG A 90 -4.25 -1.58 -35.12
N ARG A 91 -5.21 -0.77 -34.67
CA ARG A 91 -6.26 -0.16 -35.48
C ARG A 91 -6.04 1.35 -35.58
N GLU A 92 -6.33 1.92 -36.74
CA GLU A 92 -6.34 3.36 -36.97
C GLU A 92 -7.64 4.02 -36.45
N ASP A 93 -7.61 5.33 -36.24
CA ASP A 93 -8.82 6.10 -35.89
C ASP A 93 -9.80 6.10 -37.08
N ALA A 94 -11.10 5.89 -36.82
CA ALA A 94 -12.09 5.68 -37.89
C ALA A 94 -13.41 6.40 -37.66
N TRP A 95 -14.00 6.95 -38.73
CA TRP A 95 -15.40 7.35 -38.78
C TRP A 95 -16.30 6.12 -38.92
N CYS A 96 -17.20 5.92 -37.96
CA CYS A 96 -18.04 4.73 -37.92
C CYS A 96 -19.45 5.01 -37.38
N TRP A 97 -20.40 4.17 -37.80
CA TRP A 97 -21.67 4.04 -37.12
C TRP A 97 -21.51 3.17 -35.88
N ARG A 98 -21.82 3.71 -34.71
CA ARG A 98 -22.01 2.95 -33.48
C ARG A 98 -23.45 2.43 -33.45
N VAL A 99 -23.58 1.12 -33.58
CA VAL A 99 -24.86 0.40 -33.50
C VAL A 99 -24.88 -0.36 -32.19
N THR A 100 -25.71 0.07 -31.24
CA THR A 100 -25.84 -0.61 -29.94
C THR A 100 -26.99 -1.61 -30.00
N MET A 101 -26.71 -2.82 -29.56
CA MET A 101 -27.62 -3.96 -29.62
C MET A 101 -27.67 -4.65 -28.26
N ARG A 102 -28.85 -5.10 -27.88
CA ARG A 102 -29.17 -5.68 -26.59
C ARG A 102 -29.45 -7.17 -26.70
N GLU A 103 -28.79 -7.97 -25.87
CA GLU A 103 -29.02 -9.41 -25.72
C GLU A 103 -29.75 -9.69 -24.41
N GLY A 104 -30.83 -10.47 -24.48
CA GLY A 104 -31.61 -10.89 -23.29
C GLY A 104 -32.77 -9.97 -22.94
N GLU A 105 -33.54 -10.40 -21.94
CA GLU A 105 -34.59 -9.62 -21.30
C GLU A 105 -34.10 -9.14 -19.93
N GLU A 106 -34.71 -8.06 -19.41
CA GLU A 106 -34.40 -7.63 -18.06
C GLU A 106 -34.61 -8.77 -17.05
N PRO A 107 -33.71 -8.93 -16.06
CA PRO A 107 -32.64 -7.99 -15.69
C PRO A 107 -31.27 -8.32 -16.32
N LEU A 108 -31.13 -9.42 -17.07
CA LEU A 108 -29.85 -9.88 -17.65
C LEU A 108 -29.66 -9.36 -19.07
N VAL A 109 -29.45 -8.05 -19.17
CA VAL A 109 -29.18 -7.38 -20.44
C VAL A 109 -27.67 -7.32 -20.69
N LYS A 110 -27.20 -7.89 -21.79
CA LYS A 110 -25.86 -7.61 -22.31
C LYS A 110 -25.99 -6.68 -23.50
N SER A 111 -25.46 -5.46 -23.39
CA SER A 111 -25.37 -4.56 -24.54
C SER A 111 -24.02 -4.75 -25.26
N ARG A 112 -24.04 -4.67 -26.57
CA ARG A 112 -22.86 -4.71 -27.42
C ARG A 112 -22.95 -3.56 -28.40
N SER A 113 -21.89 -2.78 -28.53
CA SER A 113 -21.79 -1.78 -29.58
C SER A 113 -20.94 -2.31 -30.71
N PHE A 114 -21.50 -2.28 -31.90
CA PHE A 114 -20.84 -2.63 -33.14
C PHE A 114 -20.45 -1.34 -33.85
N TYR A 115 -19.20 -1.24 -34.26
CA TYR A 115 -18.68 -0.09 -34.96
C TYR A 115 -18.55 -0.47 -36.43
N VAL A 116 -19.46 0.05 -37.26
CA VAL A 116 -19.54 -0.24 -38.70
C VAL A 116 -18.89 0.89 -39.47
N ASP A 117 -18.05 0.55 -40.44
CA ASP A 117 -17.43 1.53 -41.34
C ASP A 117 -18.52 2.38 -42.04
N THR A 118 -18.28 3.68 -42.13
CA THR A 118 -19.21 4.63 -42.77
C THR A 118 -19.20 4.56 -44.29
N ASN A 119 -18.24 3.87 -44.91
CA ASN A 119 -18.11 3.71 -46.35
C ASN A 119 -18.42 2.30 -46.85
N LEU A 120 -18.23 1.27 -46.01
CA LEU A 120 -18.34 -0.14 -46.39
C LEU A 120 -19.20 -0.92 -45.37
N PRO A 121 -19.95 -1.97 -45.80
CA PRO A 121 -20.70 -2.84 -44.89
C PRO A 121 -19.75 -3.80 -44.15
N ARG A 122 -18.86 -3.23 -43.34
CA ARG A 122 -17.81 -3.93 -42.61
C ARG A 122 -17.81 -3.47 -41.17
N ILE A 123 -17.77 -4.42 -40.25
CA ILE A 123 -17.58 -4.15 -38.83
C ILE A 123 -16.09 -3.95 -38.57
N LEU A 124 -15.75 -2.76 -38.07
CA LEU A 124 -14.40 -2.38 -37.69
C LEU A 124 -14.06 -2.89 -36.29
N TYR A 125 -15.05 -2.93 -35.41
CA TYR A 125 -14.87 -3.36 -34.02
C TYR A 125 -16.19 -3.76 -33.38
N VAL A 126 -16.11 -4.64 -32.39
CA VAL A 126 -17.21 -4.96 -31.49
C VAL A 126 -16.75 -4.60 -30.08
N GLY A 127 -17.34 -3.53 -29.54
CA GLY A 127 -17.19 -3.15 -28.15
C GLY A 127 -18.20 -3.91 -27.31
N GLN A 128 -17.72 -4.66 -26.33
CA GLN A 128 -18.59 -5.17 -25.28
C GLN A 128 -18.77 -4.07 -24.25
N HIS A 129 -20.01 -3.57 -24.12
CA HIS A 129 -20.37 -2.62 -23.10
C HIS A 129 -21.26 -3.34 -22.11
N PHE A 130 -20.76 -3.58 -20.90
CA PHE A 130 -21.68 -3.76 -19.79
C PHE A 130 -22.30 -2.38 -19.56
N ALA A 131 -23.44 -2.13 -20.19
CA ALA A 131 -24.25 -0.95 -19.88
C ALA A 131 -24.68 -1.13 -18.42
N ALA A 132 -23.96 -0.45 -17.53
CA ALA A 132 -24.27 -0.43 -16.11
C ALA A 132 -25.61 0.29 -15.91
N SER A 133 -26.70 -0.47 -15.97
CA SER A 133 -27.83 -0.25 -15.04
C SER A 133 -27.55 -0.90 -13.68
N HIS A 134 -26.38 -1.52 -13.52
CA HIS A 134 -25.94 -2.12 -12.26
C HIS A 134 -25.85 -1.03 -11.19
N GLN A 135 -26.72 -1.12 -10.17
CA GLN A 135 -26.39 -0.55 -8.88
C GLN A 135 -25.20 -1.35 -8.35
N PRO A 136 -24.01 -0.74 -8.20
CA PRO A 136 -22.86 -1.49 -7.72
C PRO A 136 -23.11 -1.96 -6.30
N THR A 137 -22.73 -3.20 -5.98
CA THR A 137 -22.68 -3.67 -4.59
C THR A 137 -21.44 -3.04 -3.96
N THR A 138 -21.65 -2.15 -2.99
CA THR A 138 -20.54 -1.58 -2.23
C THR A 138 -20.42 -2.28 -0.88
N GLY A 139 -19.28 -2.15 -0.23
CA GLY A 139 -19.14 -2.71 1.09
C GLY A 139 -17.85 -2.34 1.77
N ILE A 140 -17.72 -2.82 3.00
CA ILE A 140 -16.54 -2.66 3.83
C ILE A 140 -16.08 -4.02 4.37
N VAL A 141 -14.78 -4.26 4.34
CA VAL A 141 -14.17 -5.40 5.03
C VAL A 141 -13.54 -4.93 6.33
N GLN A 142 -13.85 -5.63 7.41
CA GLN A 142 -13.42 -5.29 8.76
C GLN A 142 -12.88 -6.51 9.52
N GLY A 143 -12.11 -6.29 10.57
CA GLY A 143 -11.59 -7.33 11.46
C GLY A 143 -11.29 -6.79 12.86
N TRP A 144 -11.32 -7.66 13.87
CA TRP A 144 -11.02 -7.29 15.26
C TRP A 144 -9.51 -7.20 15.48
N GLY A 145 -9.04 -6.04 15.93
CA GLY A 145 -7.63 -5.75 16.17
C GLY A 145 -7.43 -4.85 17.39
N MET A 146 -6.18 -4.55 17.70
CA MET A 146 -5.83 -3.62 18.77
C MET A 146 -6.06 -2.17 18.34
N PRO A 147 -6.55 -1.28 19.23
CA PRO A 147 -6.84 0.11 18.89
C PRO A 147 -5.69 0.79 18.17
N ALA A 148 -6.01 1.42 17.05
CA ALA A 148 -5.05 2.08 16.17
C ALA A 148 -4.74 3.50 16.67
N ALA A 149 -4.33 3.62 17.94
CA ALA A 149 -3.97 4.89 18.55
C ALA A 149 -2.68 4.73 19.38
N PRO A 150 -1.77 5.73 19.36
CA PRO A 150 -0.63 5.75 20.26
C PRO A 150 -1.07 5.69 21.74
N PRO A 151 -0.39 4.92 22.60
CA PRO A 151 0.72 4.02 22.27
C PRO A 151 0.19 2.73 21.65
N TRP A 152 0.76 2.33 20.51
CA TRP A 152 0.39 1.12 19.77
C TRP A 152 0.75 -0.12 20.59
N HIS A 153 -0.16 -0.55 21.47
CA HIS A 153 0.10 -1.64 22.40
C HIS A 153 -0.14 -3.00 21.74
N PRO A 154 0.70 -4.01 22.05
CA PRO A 154 0.44 -5.37 21.61
C PRO A 154 -0.84 -5.92 22.27
N TYR A 155 -1.42 -6.94 21.67
CA TYR A 155 -2.49 -7.70 22.29
C TYR A 155 -1.98 -8.47 23.54
N LYS A 156 -2.61 -8.20 24.69
CA LYS A 156 -2.24 -8.74 26.02
C LYS A 156 -3.22 -9.81 26.54
N GLY A 157 -4.03 -10.41 25.67
CA GLY A 157 -4.96 -11.49 26.05
C GLY A 157 -6.33 -11.03 26.60
N ASN A 158 -6.70 -9.76 26.45
CA ASN A 158 -7.97 -9.21 26.92
C ASN A 158 -8.85 -8.75 25.73
N SER A 159 -10.00 -9.38 25.56
CA SER A 159 -10.94 -9.10 24.47
C SER A 159 -11.66 -7.76 24.59
N ASN A 160 -11.73 -7.19 25.80
CA ASN A 160 -12.45 -5.94 26.06
C ASN A 160 -11.80 -4.71 25.40
N ASP A 161 -10.54 -4.83 24.98
CA ASP A 161 -9.78 -3.73 24.38
C ASP A 161 -9.84 -3.76 22.84
N LEU A 162 -10.45 -4.79 22.25
CA LEU A 162 -10.50 -4.96 20.80
C LEU A 162 -11.50 -4.02 20.15
N VAL A 163 -11.10 -3.45 19.01
CA VAL A 163 -11.97 -2.62 18.17
C VAL A 163 -12.00 -3.15 16.74
N LEU A 164 -13.07 -2.81 16.03
CA LEU A 164 -13.29 -3.24 14.67
C LEU A 164 -12.55 -2.29 13.71
N HIS A 165 -11.54 -2.80 13.03
CA HIS A 165 -10.75 -2.06 12.05
C HIS A 165 -11.21 -2.34 10.63
N ALA A 166 -11.20 -1.32 9.79
CA ALA A 166 -11.27 -1.51 8.36
C ALA A 166 -9.97 -2.16 7.84
N ILE A 167 -10.09 -3.12 6.93
CA ILE A 167 -8.94 -3.88 6.40
C ILE A 167 -8.58 -3.37 5.00
N PRO A 168 -7.48 -2.64 4.82
CA PRO A 168 -7.08 -2.11 3.52
C PRO A 168 -6.34 -3.16 2.68
N GLY A 169 -6.46 -3.07 1.35
CA GLY A 169 -5.69 -3.87 0.40
C GLY A 169 -6.02 -5.37 0.36
N ILE A 170 -7.10 -5.84 1.00
CA ILE A 170 -7.53 -7.24 0.94
C ILE A 170 -8.34 -7.51 -0.33
N SER A 171 -8.18 -8.69 -0.92
CA SER A 171 -8.96 -9.12 -2.09
C SER A 171 -10.38 -9.51 -1.69
N VAL A 172 -11.36 -8.95 -2.39
CA VAL A 172 -12.79 -9.23 -2.27
C VAL A 172 -13.27 -9.83 -3.58
N HIS A 173 -13.98 -10.96 -3.49
CA HIS A 173 -14.51 -11.67 -4.63
C HIS A 173 -16.03 -11.61 -4.62
N GLY A 174 -16.63 -11.19 -5.74
CA GLY A 174 -18.06 -11.26 -6.01
C GLY A 174 -18.35 -12.34 -7.02
N THR A 175 -19.24 -13.28 -6.71
CA THR A 175 -19.65 -14.34 -7.63
C THR A 175 -21.15 -14.29 -7.90
N ILE A 176 -21.50 -14.17 -9.18
CA ILE A 176 -22.87 -14.30 -9.69
C ILE A 176 -22.82 -15.34 -10.79
N SER A 177 -23.63 -16.41 -10.63
CA SER A 177 -23.81 -17.54 -11.56
C SER A 177 -22.88 -17.56 -12.80
N GLY A 178 -21.58 -17.81 -12.59
CA GLY A 178 -20.62 -18.13 -13.65
C GLY A 178 -19.45 -17.17 -13.90
N ALA A 179 -19.39 -15.96 -13.33
CA ALA A 179 -18.22 -15.08 -13.48
C ALA A 179 -17.81 -14.42 -12.14
N PRO A 180 -16.65 -14.78 -11.56
CA PRO A 180 -16.13 -14.10 -10.39
C PRO A 180 -15.50 -12.74 -10.79
N GLU A 181 -15.93 -11.67 -10.12
CA GLU A 181 -15.22 -10.38 -10.07
C GLU A 181 -14.29 -10.38 -8.85
N ALA A 182 -13.10 -9.79 -8.99
CA ALA A 182 -12.16 -9.61 -7.89
C ALA A 182 -11.73 -8.15 -7.83
N VAL A 183 -11.82 -7.55 -6.65
CA VAL A 183 -11.42 -6.17 -6.36
C VAL A 183 -10.60 -6.13 -5.08
N PHE A 184 -9.89 -5.02 -4.85
CA PHE A 184 -9.18 -4.79 -3.59
C PHE A 184 -9.84 -3.67 -2.81
N THR A 185 -9.83 -3.79 -1.48
CA THR A 185 -10.31 -2.71 -0.63
C THR A 185 -9.39 -1.48 -0.66
N ASP A 186 -9.97 -0.30 -0.51
CA ASP A 186 -9.23 0.96 -0.36
C ASP A 186 -8.63 1.10 1.06
N ALA A 187 -7.98 2.25 1.34
CA ALA A 187 -7.37 2.55 2.64
C ALA A 187 -8.36 2.52 3.82
N ASN A 188 -9.65 2.63 3.56
CA ASN A 188 -10.73 2.59 4.56
C ASN A 188 -11.48 1.25 4.52
N GLY A 189 -10.91 0.21 3.90
CA GLY A 189 -11.52 -1.11 3.79
C GLY A 189 -12.71 -1.19 2.84
N ASN A 190 -13.01 -0.14 2.07
CA ASN A 190 -14.18 -0.11 1.19
C ASN A 190 -13.89 -0.79 -0.14
N PHE A 191 -14.90 -1.43 -0.72
CA PHE A 191 -14.85 -2.02 -2.06
C PHE A 191 -16.12 -1.74 -2.86
N VAL A 192 -16.01 -1.92 -4.17
CA VAL A 192 -17.12 -1.76 -5.12
C VAL A 192 -17.08 -2.91 -6.12
N LEU A 193 -18.12 -3.73 -6.15
CA LEU A 193 -18.35 -4.78 -7.13
C LEU A 193 -19.36 -4.27 -8.17
N ASN A 194 -18.99 -4.34 -9.44
CA ASN A 194 -19.82 -3.84 -10.54
C ASN A 194 -20.59 -4.96 -11.25
N SER A 195 -20.37 -6.21 -10.85
CA SER A 195 -21.06 -7.37 -11.36
C SER A 195 -22.48 -7.49 -10.79
N GLY A 196 -23.43 -7.84 -11.68
CA GLY A 196 -24.77 -8.28 -11.29
C GLY A 196 -25.89 -7.34 -11.63
N SER A 197 -27.09 -7.88 -11.77
CA SER A 197 -28.30 -7.11 -12.09
C SER A 197 -29.21 -6.99 -10.88
N SER A 198 -29.98 -5.90 -10.79
CA SER A 198 -30.94 -5.68 -9.69
C SER A 198 -31.86 -6.89 -9.53
N GLY A 199 -32.10 -7.30 -8.27
CA GLY A 199 -32.90 -8.49 -7.94
C GLY A 199 -32.13 -9.81 -7.93
N GLN A 200 -30.85 -9.83 -8.32
CA GLN A 200 -29.97 -10.98 -8.14
C GLN A 200 -29.30 -10.97 -6.76
N THR A 201 -28.91 -12.16 -6.31
CA THR A 201 -28.06 -12.33 -5.13
C THR A 201 -26.61 -12.51 -5.58
N ILE A 202 -25.71 -11.70 -5.03
CA ILE A 202 -24.26 -11.85 -5.18
C ILE A 202 -23.69 -12.54 -3.95
N ALA A 203 -22.89 -13.59 -4.16
CA ALA A 203 -22.06 -14.16 -3.10
C ALA A 203 -20.76 -13.35 -3.03
N VAL A 204 -20.42 -12.85 -1.85
CA VAL A 204 -19.23 -12.05 -1.62
C VAL A 204 -18.33 -12.75 -0.61
N ASP A 205 -17.07 -12.96 -0.94
CA ASP A 205 -16.06 -13.48 -0.01
C ASP A 205 -14.82 -12.58 0.07
N ALA A 206 -14.25 -12.50 1.27
CA ALA A 206 -12.96 -11.86 1.53
C ALA A 206 -12.12 -12.76 2.44
N THR A 207 -10.82 -12.91 2.16
CA THR A 207 -9.94 -13.76 2.96
C THR A 207 -8.48 -13.30 2.92
N PHE A 208 -7.78 -13.47 4.04
CA PHE A 208 -6.35 -13.23 4.15
C PHE A 208 -5.48 -14.27 3.42
N GLY A 209 -6.03 -15.46 3.12
CA GLY A 209 -5.30 -16.52 2.39
C GLY A 209 -5.08 -16.22 0.91
N ARG A 210 -5.58 -15.08 0.41
CA ARG A 210 -5.36 -14.59 -0.95
C ARG A 210 -4.33 -13.46 -0.93
N GLN A 211 -3.61 -13.30 -2.03
CA GLN A 211 -2.65 -12.20 -2.17
C GLN A 211 -3.36 -10.84 -2.05
N GLY A 212 -2.94 -10.03 -1.07
CA GLY A 212 -3.38 -8.65 -0.90
C GLY A 212 -2.50 -7.66 -1.69
N GLN A 213 -2.88 -6.38 -1.70
CA GLN A 213 -2.07 -5.32 -2.29
C GLN A 213 -0.88 -4.97 -1.39
N GLY A 214 0.30 -5.50 -1.71
CA GLY A 214 1.53 -5.19 -0.99
C GLY A 214 1.89 -6.16 0.13
N TYR A 215 0.96 -7.05 0.50
CA TYR A 215 1.18 -8.06 1.52
C TYR A 215 0.46 -9.37 1.18
N ARG A 216 0.92 -10.47 1.78
CA ARG A 216 0.21 -11.75 1.83
C ARG A 216 0.30 -12.25 3.26
N VAL A 217 -0.81 -12.50 3.92
CA VAL A 217 -0.76 -13.22 5.20
C VAL A 217 -0.62 -14.69 4.85
N ASP A 218 0.53 -15.26 5.17
CA ASP A 218 0.78 -16.69 5.18
C ASP A 218 0.76 -17.15 6.63
N THR A 219 0.26 -18.34 6.92
CA THR A 219 0.30 -18.82 8.28
C THR A 219 1.31 -19.95 8.40
N ALA A 220 2.25 -19.83 9.34
CA ALA A 220 3.12 -20.94 9.71
C ALA A 220 2.42 -22.01 10.57
N PHE A 221 1.08 -22.01 10.59
CA PHE A 221 0.30 -23.05 11.24
C PHE A 221 0.53 -24.40 10.55
N SER A 222 0.29 -25.48 11.29
CA SER A 222 0.30 -26.86 10.77
C SER A 222 -0.71 -27.10 9.65
N ASN A 223 -1.58 -26.12 9.35
CA ASN A 223 -2.53 -26.15 8.24
C ASN A 223 -2.39 -24.88 7.37
N PRO A 224 -2.04 -25.01 6.07
CA PRO A 224 -1.91 -23.88 5.15
C PRO A 224 -3.24 -23.19 4.79
N ASN A 225 -4.34 -23.48 5.49
CA ASN A 225 -5.68 -22.92 5.27
C ASN A 225 -6.22 -22.12 6.47
N ASP A 226 -5.39 -21.86 7.49
CA ASP A 226 -5.80 -21.20 8.73
C ASP A 226 -5.73 -19.67 8.59
N TYR A 227 -6.53 -19.13 7.67
CA TYR A 227 -6.70 -17.69 7.44
C TYR A 227 -8.05 -17.20 7.93
N LEU A 228 -8.12 -15.93 8.33
CA LEU A 228 -9.41 -15.28 8.47
C LEU A 228 -10.08 -15.16 7.10
N GLY A 229 -11.39 -15.39 7.11
CA GLY A 229 -12.22 -15.27 5.95
C GLY A 229 -13.66 -15.00 6.35
N VAL A 230 -14.41 -14.46 5.41
CA VAL A 230 -15.84 -14.28 5.54
C VAL A 230 -16.44 -14.47 4.18
N SER A 231 -17.56 -15.17 4.14
CA SER A 231 -18.43 -15.22 2.97
C SER A 231 -19.83 -14.84 3.40
N SER A 232 -20.50 -14.08 2.55
CA SER A 232 -21.86 -13.62 2.78
C SER A 232 -22.55 -13.46 1.44
N THR A 233 -23.85 -13.19 1.47
CA THR A 233 -24.65 -12.92 0.28
C THR A 233 -25.39 -11.62 0.45
N ALA A 234 -25.44 -10.81 -0.60
CA ALA A 234 -26.19 -9.56 -0.64
C ALA A 234 -27.04 -9.48 -1.90
N ALA A 235 -28.06 -8.62 -1.87
CA ALA A 235 -28.71 -8.22 -3.11
C ALA A 235 -27.72 -7.37 -3.93
N VAL A 236 -27.74 -7.51 -5.25
CA VAL A 236 -26.98 -6.59 -6.11
C VAL A 236 -27.45 -5.15 -5.87
N GLY A 237 -26.50 -4.24 -5.68
CA GLY A 237 -26.77 -2.81 -5.42
C GLY A 237 -26.96 -2.42 -3.96
N SER A 238 -26.93 -3.38 -3.03
CA SER A 238 -26.95 -3.07 -1.59
C SER A 238 -25.54 -2.94 -1.02
N ASP A 239 -25.44 -2.25 0.12
CA ASP A 239 -24.22 -2.21 0.91
C ASP A 239 -24.06 -3.47 1.77
N ILE A 240 -22.84 -3.99 1.85
CA ILE A 240 -22.50 -5.16 2.68
C ILE A 240 -21.36 -4.84 3.65
N SER A 241 -21.50 -5.28 4.90
CA SER A 241 -20.40 -5.28 5.88
C SER A 241 -19.89 -6.71 6.07
N LEU A 242 -18.59 -6.89 5.90
CA LEU A 242 -17.91 -8.16 5.97
C LEU A 242 -16.91 -8.13 7.13
N THR A 243 -17.28 -8.74 8.26
CA THR A 243 -16.34 -8.93 9.37
C THR A 243 -15.61 -10.24 9.19
N LEU A 244 -14.29 -10.19 9.01
CA LEU A 244 -13.42 -11.35 8.91
C LEU A 244 -13.53 -12.19 10.18
N THR A 245 -13.86 -13.47 9.99
CA THR A 245 -13.99 -14.46 11.05
C THR A 245 -13.03 -15.63 10.81
N GLY A 246 -12.71 -16.40 11.83
CA GLY A 246 -11.95 -17.64 11.62
C GLY A 246 -12.80 -18.65 10.84
N SER A 247 -12.21 -19.32 9.85
CA SER A 247 -12.85 -20.39 9.08
C SER A 247 -13.01 -21.70 9.88
N ASN A 248 -12.31 -21.81 11.02
CA ASN A 248 -12.31 -23.00 11.88
C ASN A 248 -12.50 -22.61 13.37
N SER A 249 -12.96 -23.57 14.18
CA SER A 249 -13.15 -23.42 15.63
C SER A 249 -11.83 -23.35 16.43
N ASN A 250 -10.69 -23.52 15.78
CA ASN A 250 -9.37 -23.57 16.41
C ASN A 250 -8.67 -22.21 16.42
N PHE A 251 -9.24 -21.18 15.79
CA PHE A 251 -8.73 -19.82 15.88
C PHE A 251 -8.82 -19.30 17.31
N THR A 252 -7.67 -19.12 17.96
CA THR A 252 -7.60 -18.33 19.19
C THR A 252 -7.87 -16.86 18.88
N GLU A 253 -8.31 -16.09 19.87
CA GLU A 253 -8.50 -14.65 19.69
C GLU A 253 -7.22 -13.96 19.26
N GLU A 254 -6.11 -14.30 19.90
CA GLU A 254 -4.76 -13.87 19.55
C GLU A 254 -4.43 -14.09 18.07
N MET A 255 -4.75 -15.27 17.51
CA MET A 255 -4.53 -15.57 16.09
C MET A 255 -5.33 -14.63 15.18
N ARG A 256 -6.56 -14.30 15.58
CA ARG A 256 -7.41 -13.38 14.79
C ARG A 256 -6.82 -11.98 14.80
N VAL A 257 -6.49 -11.49 16.00
CA VAL A 257 -5.91 -10.15 16.20
C VAL A 257 -4.57 -10.03 15.49
N ALA A 258 -3.71 -11.04 15.58
CA ALA A 258 -2.41 -11.04 14.91
C ALA A 258 -2.50 -10.92 13.38
N GLN A 259 -3.45 -11.59 12.73
CA GLN A 259 -3.62 -11.46 11.28
C GLN A 259 -4.14 -10.07 10.88
N VAL A 260 -5.06 -9.51 11.67
CA VAL A 260 -5.63 -8.18 11.43
C VAL A 260 -4.59 -7.09 11.63
N ASP A 261 -3.95 -7.05 12.80
CA ASP A 261 -2.93 -6.05 13.12
C ASP A 261 -1.76 -6.14 12.15
N ALA A 262 -1.37 -7.36 11.73
CA ALA A 262 -0.30 -7.54 10.77
C ALA A 262 -0.60 -6.93 9.40
N ALA A 263 -1.80 -7.17 8.87
CA ALA A 263 -2.21 -6.61 7.59
C ALA A 263 -2.25 -5.08 7.64
N ILE A 264 -2.83 -4.50 8.69
CA ILE A 264 -2.93 -3.04 8.86
C ILE A 264 -1.54 -2.41 8.97
N ALA A 265 -0.67 -2.96 9.81
CA ALA A 265 0.67 -2.45 10.01
C ALA A 265 1.52 -2.55 8.73
N ALA A 266 1.41 -3.64 7.96
CA ALA A 266 2.14 -3.80 6.72
C ALA A 266 1.70 -2.80 5.64
N VAL A 267 0.39 -2.54 5.51
CA VAL A 267 -0.12 -1.51 4.58
C VAL A 267 0.35 -0.13 5.01
N ARG A 268 0.37 0.16 6.32
CA ARG A 268 0.88 1.43 6.85
C ARG A 268 2.37 1.61 6.58
N ALA A 269 3.20 0.59 6.83
CA ALA A 269 4.63 0.62 6.52
C ALA A 269 4.86 0.88 5.04
N ARG A 270 4.15 0.14 4.17
CA ARG A 270 4.23 0.37 2.72
C ARG A 270 3.77 1.78 2.32
N ALA A 271 2.72 2.31 2.93
CA ALA A 271 2.24 3.66 2.66
C ALA A 271 3.28 4.72 3.09
N PHE A 272 3.89 4.55 4.26
CA PHE A 272 4.99 5.40 4.73
C PHE A 272 6.16 5.40 3.73
N ALA A 273 6.63 4.21 3.32
CA ALA A 273 7.70 4.09 2.34
C ALA A 273 7.31 4.72 0.99
N THR A 274 6.08 4.49 0.53
CA THR A 274 5.57 5.06 -0.73
C THR A 274 5.51 6.59 -0.69
N GLN A 275 5.15 7.16 0.46
CA GLN A 275 5.01 8.60 0.64
C GLN A 275 6.36 9.31 0.72
N TYR A 276 7.31 8.80 1.53
CA TYR A 276 8.53 9.54 1.85
C TYR A 276 9.78 9.01 1.16
N ILE A 277 9.83 7.73 0.79
CA ILE A 277 11.04 7.10 0.20
C ILE A 277 10.87 6.96 -1.32
N GLY A 278 9.68 6.54 -1.77
CA GLY A 278 9.36 6.35 -3.18
C GLY A 278 8.67 5.02 -3.48
N THR A 279 8.59 4.64 -4.76
CA THR A 279 7.81 3.45 -5.16
C THR A 279 8.46 2.16 -4.67
N VAL A 280 7.79 1.45 -3.76
CA VAL A 280 8.19 0.13 -3.30
C VAL A 280 7.60 -0.94 -4.21
N SER A 281 8.46 -1.64 -4.96
CA SER A 281 8.07 -2.66 -5.95
C SER A 281 7.95 -4.09 -5.38
N PHE A 282 8.35 -4.31 -4.12
CA PHE A 282 8.27 -5.62 -3.48
C PHE A 282 6.99 -5.80 -2.66
N ASN A 283 6.59 -7.06 -2.50
CA ASN A 283 5.55 -7.48 -1.56
C ASN A 283 6.21 -8.17 -0.37
N VAL A 284 5.58 -8.10 0.79
CA VAL A 284 6.03 -8.81 2.00
C VAL A 284 5.02 -9.89 2.38
N ALA A 285 5.48 -11.13 2.52
CA ALA A 285 4.68 -12.18 3.13
C ALA A 285 4.72 -12.05 4.66
N LEU A 286 3.58 -11.91 5.30
CA LEU A 286 3.44 -11.82 6.74
C LEU A 286 3.16 -13.22 7.27
N LEU A 287 4.00 -13.72 8.15
CA LEU A 287 3.88 -14.99 8.83
C LEU A 287 3.53 -14.73 10.32
N PRO A 288 2.31 -14.26 10.63
CA PRO A 288 1.93 -14.02 12.01
C PRO A 288 1.84 -15.33 12.78
N ASN A 289 2.23 -15.27 14.05
CA ASN A 289 2.07 -16.33 15.04
C ASN A 289 2.89 -17.60 14.76
N VAL A 290 4.15 -17.42 14.36
CA VAL A 290 5.12 -18.52 14.24
C VAL A 290 5.61 -18.97 15.63
N THR A 291 5.92 -20.26 15.78
CA THR A 291 6.60 -20.77 16.98
C THR A 291 8.10 -20.45 16.88
N SER A 292 8.54 -19.36 17.51
CA SER A 292 9.95 -18.96 17.61
C SER A 292 10.30 -18.45 19.02
N THR A 293 11.60 -18.42 19.34
CA THR A 293 12.13 -17.91 20.61
C THR A 293 12.37 -16.39 20.63
N GLY A 294 12.42 -15.72 19.47
CA GLY A 294 12.50 -14.25 19.32
C GLY A 294 11.13 -13.57 19.18
N CYS A 295 11.07 -12.24 19.00
CA CYS A 295 9.80 -11.51 18.83
C CYS A 295 9.34 -11.43 17.35
N GLY A 296 10.19 -10.93 16.47
CA GLY A 296 9.96 -10.89 15.03
C GLY A 296 11.25 -11.24 14.30
N PHE A 297 11.17 -11.61 13.03
CA PHE A 297 12.35 -11.66 12.18
C PHE A 297 11.98 -11.56 10.70
N PHE A 298 12.76 -10.77 9.99
CA PHE A 298 12.76 -10.65 8.55
C PHE A 298 13.52 -11.81 7.90
N LEU A 299 12.93 -12.41 6.86
CA LEU A 299 13.52 -13.46 6.04
C LEU A 299 13.37 -13.13 4.55
N GLY A 300 14.34 -13.60 3.78
CA GLY A 300 14.25 -13.67 2.33
C GLY A 300 15.21 -12.73 1.60
N SER A 301 15.07 -12.72 0.28
CA SER A 301 15.83 -11.89 -0.65
C SER A 301 14.91 -11.37 -1.73
N TYR A 302 15.30 -10.26 -2.38
CA TYR A 302 14.49 -9.66 -3.44
C TYR A 302 14.14 -10.71 -4.53
N PRO A 303 12.88 -10.79 -4.99
CA PRO A 303 11.71 -9.95 -4.66
C PRO A 303 10.79 -10.53 -3.58
N THR A 304 11.19 -11.62 -2.91
CA THR A 304 10.36 -12.38 -1.96
C THR A 304 10.83 -12.16 -0.54
N TYR A 305 10.23 -11.19 0.13
CA TYR A 305 10.48 -10.89 1.53
C TYR A 305 9.37 -11.46 2.41
N SER A 306 9.72 -11.85 3.63
CA SER A 306 8.76 -12.29 4.62
C SER A 306 9.10 -11.79 6.02
N ILE A 307 8.07 -11.53 6.81
CA ILE A 307 8.17 -11.11 8.21
C ILE A 307 7.51 -12.19 9.05
N SER A 308 8.30 -12.87 9.88
CA SER A 308 7.82 -13.87 10.82
C SER A 308 7.62 -13.24 12.19
N LEU A 309 6.47 -13.49 12.81
CA LEU A 309 6.09 -12.84 14.07
C LEU A 309 5.77 -13.90 15.10
N ALA A 310 6.45 -13.87 16.24
CA ALA A 310 6.31 -14.88 17.26
C ALA A 310 4.94 -14.85 17.95
N LYS A 311 4.53 -16.04 18.39
CA LYS A 311 3.36 -16.24 19.25
C LYS A 311 3.50 -15.54 20.61
N TYR A 312 2.37 -15.13 21.20
CA TYR A 312 2.18 -14.60 22.57
C TYR A 312 2.72 -15.48 23.71
N ASN A 313 3.26 -16.67 23.43
CA ASN A 313 3.79 -17.58 24.46
C ASN A 313 5.31 -17.61 24.57
N SER A 314 6.03 -16.69 23.92
CA SER A 314 7.38 -16.40 24.40
C SER A 314 7.23 -15.86 25.82
N ALA A 315 7.95 -16.40 26.81
CA ALA A 315 7.88 -15.91 28.20
C ALA A 315 8.20 -14.40 28.32
N THR A 316 8.76 -13.81 27.25
CA THR A 316 9.37 -12.48 27.21
C THR A 316 8.52 -11.44 26.50
N PHE A 317 7.75 -11.79 25.46
CA PHE A 317 7.03 -10.82 24.62
C PHE A 317 5.55 -11.17 24.45
N TRP A 318 4.70 -10.14 24.44
CA TRP A 318 3.30 -10.21 23.98
C TRP A 318 3.24 -10.45 22.46
N ASN A 319 2.03 -10.53 21.91
CA ASN A 319 1.79 -10.72 20.47
C ASN A 319 2.66 -9.77 19.63
N CYS A 320 3.61 -10.33 18.88
CA CYS A 320 4.59 -9.56 18.09
C CYS A 320 4.04 -9.11 16.73
N ALA A 321 2.80 -9.44 16.38
CA ALA A 321 2.08 -8.79 15.28
C ALA A 321 1.61 -7.39 15.65
N SER A 322 2.52 -6.56 16.16
CA SER A 322 2.27 -5.17 16.52
C SER A 322 2.78 -4.23 15.44
N HIS A 323 2.23 -3.02 15.42
CA HIS A 323 2.63 -1.96 14.49
C HIS A 323 4.12 -1.64 14.55
N SER A 324 4.72 -1.74 15.73
CA SER A 324 6.12 -1.40 15.94
C SER A 324 7.06 -2.50 15.43
N VAL A 325 6.79 -3.76 15.76
CA VAL A 325 7.58 -4.89 15.27
C VAL A 325 7.51 -4.96 13.76
N ILE A 326 6.32 -4.82 13.16
CA ILE A 326 6.21 -4.87 11.69
C ILE A 326 6.88 -3.68 11.02
N GLY A 327 6.80 -2.48 11.61
CA GLY A 327 7.57 -1.32 11.14
C GLY A 327 9.07 -1.61 11.12
N HIS A 328 9.60 -2.16 12.22
CA HIS A 328 11.00 -2.55 12.35
C HIS A 328 11.40 -3.56 11.26
N GLU A 329 10.68 -4.68 11.15
CA GLU A 329 10.99 -5.73 10.17
C GLU A 329 10.82 -5.26 8.71
N PHE A 330 9.90 -4.32 8.45
CA PHE A 330 9.78 -3.68 7.14
C PHE A 330 10.97 -2.76 6.83
N GLY A 331 11.57 -2.14 7.84
CA GLY A 331 12.82 -1.39 7.70
C GLY A 331 13.98 -2.27 7.20
N HIS A 332 14.07 -3.51 7.67
CA HIS A 332 15.02 -4.48 7.11
C HIS A 332 14.73 -4.83 5.64
N ALA A 333 13.45 -5.01 5.28
CA ALA A 333 13.05 -5.23 3.89
C ALA A 333 13.47 -4.08 2.97
N MET A 334 13.32 -2.84 3.45
CA MET A 334 13.73 -1.65 2.73
C MET A 334 15.24 -1.62 2.49
N LEU A 335 16.07 -1.81 3.51
CA LEU A 335 17.53 -1.87 3.33
C LEU A 335 17.96 -2.99 2.38
N ALA A 336 17.37 -4.17 2.54
CA ALA A 336 17.65 -5.30 1.65
C ALA A 336 17.29 -4.99 0.19
N SER A 337 16.25 -4.18 -0.05
CA SER A 337 15.88 -3.75 -1.41
C SER A 337 16.87 -2.75 -2.03
N LEU A 338 17.64 -2.06 -1.20
CA LEU A 338 18.72 -1.14 -1.60
C LEU A 338 20.07 -1.85 -1.78
N GLY A 339 20.13 -3.17 -1.52
CA GLY A 339 21.36 -3.96 -1.63
C GLY A 339 22.24 -3.93 -0.39
N ILE A 340 21.80 -3.28 0.69
CA ILE A 340 22.47 -3.28 2.01
C ILE A 340 21.98 -4.53 2.74
N THR A 341 22.90 -5.38 3.17
CA THR A 341 22.55 -6.67 3.79
C THR A 341 23.03 -6.75 5.24
N THR A 342 22.25 -7.44 6.07
CA THR A 342 22.53 -7.63 7.50
C THR A 342 23.88 -8.30 7.73
N ALA A 343 24.35 -9.16 6.82
CA ALA A 343 25.62 -9.88 6.99
C ALA A 343 26.86 -8.97 7.03
N ALA A 344 26.80 -7.78 6.41
CA ALA A 344 27.94 -6.86 6.34
C ALA A 344 27.92 -5.81 7.46
N GLN A 345 26.74 -5.31 7.84
CA GLN A 345 26.57 -4.19 8.76
C GLN A 345 25.34 -4.38 9.68
N PRO A 346 25.36 -5.37 10.58
CA PRO A 346 24.12 -5.77 11.25
C PRO A 346 23.65 -4.76 12.32
N ALA A 347 24.55 -3.99 12.93
CA ALA A 347 24.18 -2.93 13.88
C ALA A 347 23.45 -1.75 13.21
N PHE A 348 23.92 -1.33 12.03
CA PHE A 348 23.28 -0.33 11.20
C PHE A 348 21.90 -0.81 10.76
N HIS A 349 21.79 -2.08 10.34
CA HIS A 349 20.51 -2.67 9.93
C HIS A 349 19.44 -2.58 11.01
N GLU A 350 19.77 -2.94 12.24
CA GLU A 350 18.84 -2.89 13.39
C GLU A 350 18.52 -1.44 13.78
N GLY A 351 19.52 -0.55 13.81
CA GLY A 351 19.30 0.85 14.14
C GLY A 351 18.49 1.60 13.07
N PHE A 352 18.65 1.25 11.79
CA PHE A 352 17.81 1.73 10.70
C PHE A 352 16.38 1.21 10.83
N ALA A 353 16.20 -0.08 11.12
CA ALA A 353 14.89 -0.69 11.32
C ALA A 353 14.15 -0.02 12.50
N ASP A 354 14.84 0.28 13.60
CA ASP A 354 14.30 1.09 14.70
C ASP A 354 13.97 2.53 14.27
N ALA A 355 14.84 3.19 13.51
CA ALA A 355 14.56 4.53 13.00
C ALA A 355 13.32 4.54 12.09
N TYR A 356 13.16 3.54 11.22
CA TYR A 356 12.00 3.37 10.36
C TYR A 356 10.71 3.22 11.18
N ASP A 357 10.70 2.32 12.16
CA ASP A 357 9.58 2.13 13.08
C ASP A 357 9.24 3.45 13.80
N ASN A 358 10.25 4.07 14.39
CA ASN A 358 10.12 5.32 15.12
C ASN A 358 9.49 6.43 14.25
N MET A 359 9.95 6.59 13.00
CA MET A 359 9.42 7.60 12.06
C MET A 359 7.99 7.29 11.62
N MET A 360 7.65 6.02 11.43
CA MET A 360 6.31 5.58 11.05
C MET A 360 5.30 5.75 12.18
N ASN A 361 5.70 5.47 13.42
CA ASN A 361 4.81 5.38 14.58
C ASN A 361 4.89 6.56 15.55
N ASP A 362 5.74 7.56 15.29
CA ASP A 362 5.98 8.72 16.16
C ASP A 362 6.40 8.32 17.59
N SER A 363 7.19 7.25 17.68
CA SER A 363 7.68 6.70 18.94
C SER A 363 9.14 7.04 19.16
N ASN A 364 9.53 7.35 20.39
CA ASN A 364 10.95 7.45 20.79
C ASN A 364 11.53 6.10 21.21
N VAL A 365 10.71 5.05 21.32
CA VAL A 365 11.10 3.72 21.80
C VAL A 365 10.70 2.64 20.79
N ALA A 366 11.47 1.55 20.73
CA ALA A 366 11.11 0.41 19.90
C ALA A 366 10.25 -0.59 20.71
N GLY A 367 9.12 -0.99 20.14
CA GLY A 367 8.16 -1.93 20.73
C GLY A 367 7.65 -1.50 22.10
N PRO A 368 6.93 -0.36 22.21
CA PRO A 368 6.41 0.14 23.48
C PRO A 368 5.51 -0.88 24.18
N SER A 369 5.84 -1.21 25.44
CA SER A 369 5.14 -2.23 26.22
C SER A 369 5.03 -3.61 25.56
N GLN A 370 5.96 -3.97 24.66
CA GLN A 370 5.97 -5.28 23.99
C GLN A 370 6.34 -6.43 24.93
N ARG A 371 7.11 -6.15 25.99
CA ARG A 371 7.53 -7.19 26.94
C ARG A 371 6.41 -7.56 27.90
N THR A 372 6.37 -8.82 28.32
CA THR A 372 5.37 -9.35 29.26
C THR A 372 5.41 -8.68 30.64
N ASN A 373 6.57 -8.11 31.02
CA ASN A 373 6.73 -7.29 32.22
C ASN A 373 6.26 -5.82 32.06
N GLY A 374 5.72 -5.45 30.90
CA GLY A 374 5.27 -4.09 30.58
C GLY A 374 6.34 -3.17 29.97
N GLY A 375 7.60 -3.63 29.87
CA GLY A 375 8.71 -2.88 29.30
C GLY A 375 8.71 -2.81 27.77
N ASN A 376 9.56 -1.93 27.23
CA ASN A 376 9.79 -1.78 25.79
C ASN A 376 10.72 -2.89 25.26
N ILE A 377 10.75 -3.14 23.94
CA ILE A 377 11.81 -4.00 23.37
C ILE A 377 13.15 -3.32 23.60
N ARG A 378 13.24 -2.04 23.22
CA ARG A 378 14.36 -1.12 23.46
C ARG A 378 13.83 0.23 23.96
N ASP A 379 14.51 0.80 24.93
CA ASP A 379 14.17 2.11 25.49
C ASP A 379 14.64 3.26 24.59
N ASP A 380 14.36 4.49 25.01
CA ASP A 380 14.68 5.70 24.25
C ASP A 380 16.20 5.77 24.01
N PRO A 381 16.65 5.75 22.73
CA PRO A 381 18.07 5.71 22.40
C PRO A 381 18.80 7.02 22.74
N ARG A 382 18.07 8.08 23.14
CA ARG A 382 18.63 9.32 23.67
C ARG A 382 19.00 9.25 25.15
N SER A 383 18.52 8.24 25.87
CA SER A 383 18.78 8.12 27.31
C SER A 383 20.27 7.90 27.57
N GLN A 384 20.82 8.53 28.62
CA GLN A 384 22.25 8.48 28.93
C GLN A 384 22.79 7.08 29.21
N HIS A 385 21.91 6.13 29.56
CA HIS A 385 22.27 4.73 29.83
C HIS A 385 22.40 3.89 28.55
N ILE A 386 21.98 4.42 27.39
CA ILE A 386 21.95 3.74 26.09
C ILE A 386 22.70 4.54 25.01
N ASN A 387 23.00 5.81 25.29
CA ASN A 387 23.68 6.71 24.36
C ASN A 387 25.09 6.20 24.00
N CYS A 388 25.26 5.72 22.77
CA CYS A 388 26.53 5.26 22.24
C CYS A 388 27.32 6.42 21.59
N GLN A 389 28.65 6.34 21.60
CA GLN A 389 29.57 7.34 21.05
C GLN A 389 30.45 6.74 19.94
N TYR A 390 30.68 7.48 18.87
CA TYR A 390 31.64 7.16 17.81
C TYR A 390 33.04 7.70 18.14
N PRO A 391 34.15 6.99 17.81
CA PRO A 391 34.18 5.61 17.36
C PRO A 391 33.88 4.68 18.54
N LEU A 392 33.40 3.46 18.24
CA LEU A 392 33.18 2.47 19.28
C LEU A 392 34.50 2.13 19.98
N THR A 393 34.54 2.24 21.30
CA THR A 393 35.73 1.90 22.10
C THR A 393 35.76 0.43 22.52
N GLN A 394 34.68 -0.32 22.26
CA GLN A 394 34.58 -1.77 22.46
C GLN A 394 33.93 -2.40 21.22
N HIS A 395 34.57 -3.43 20.65
CA HIS A 395 34.04 -4.22 19.53
C HIS A 395 33.58 -5.57 20.06
N GLY A 396 32.27 -5.75 20.21
CA GLY A 396 31.66 -7.02 20.60
C GLY A 396 31.21 -7.84 19.40
N THR A 397 31.17 -9.17 19.55
CA THR A 397 30.55 -10.07 18.57
C THR A 397 29.03 -9.91 18.58
N MET A 398 28.46 -9.60 17.43
CA MET A 398 27.03 -9.36 17.24
C MET A 398 26.16 -10.62 17.41
N HIS A 399 25.00 -10.46 18.05
CA HIS A 399 23.92 -11.45 18.03
C HIS A 399 23.16 -11.33 16.68
N PRO A 400 22.97 -12.43 15.94
CA PRO A 400 22.36 -12.40 14.59
C PRO A 400 20.84 -12.20 14.58
N HIS A 401 20.18 -12.10 15.74
CA HIS A 401 18.73 -12.01 15.84
C HIS A 401 18.32 -10.99 16.91
N CYS A 402 17.76 -9.85 16.48
CA CYS A 402 17.07 -8.82 17.26
C CYS A 402 17.83 -8.30 18.48
N GLY A 403 18.45 -7.13 18.35
CA GLY A 403 19.27 -6.48 19.38
C GLY A 403 18.54 -6.19 20.70
N CYS A 404 18.38 -7.20 21.54
CA CYS A 404 17.85 -7.07 22.90
C CYS A 404 18.99 -6.87 23.89
N PHE A 405 18.81 -5.89 24.77
CA PHE A 405 19.66 -5.62 25.93
C PHE A 405 19.72 -6.86 26.85
N ASP A 406 20.92 -7.36 27.15
CA ASP A 406 21.15 -8.35 28.21
C ASP A 406 21.49 -7.61 29.50
N PRO A 407 20.78 -7.82 30.63
CA PRO A 407 21.11 -7.20 31.92
C PRO A 407 22.40 -7.73 32.55
N GLU A 408 23.00 -8.82 32.05
CA GLU A 408 24.08 -9.56 32.76
C GLU A 408 25.47 -9.51 32.10
N GLY A 409 25.68 -8.70 31.06
CA GLY A 409 27.03 -8.30 30.59
C GLY A 409 27.39 -8.65 29.15
N ASP A 410 27.62 -7.58 28.35
CA ASP A 410 28.21 -7.48 26.99
C ASP A 410 27.40 -8.02 25.79
N PRO A 411 27.58 -7.53 24.52
CA PRO A 411 28.08 -6.24 24.00
C PRO A 411 27.26 -5.74 22.75
N TYR A 412 26.38 -4.74 22.87
CA TYR A 412 25.54 -4.27 21.74
C TYR A 412 25.62 -2.76 21.54
N ILE A 413 26.73 -2.30 20.94
CA ILE A 413 27.19 -0.94 21.19
C ILE A 413 26.74 0.04 20.09
N ALA A 414 26.66 -0.34 18.81
CA ALA A 414 26.43 0.65 17.72
C ALA A 414 24.97 0.94 17.33
N LEU A 415 23.99 0.09 17.65
CA LEU A 415 22.58 0.30 17.23
C LEU A 415 22.04 1.68 17.63
N PRO A 416 22.24 2.16 18.88
CA PRO A 416 21.77 3.47 19.30
C PRO A 416 22.42 4.64 18.54
N LEU A 417 23.53 4.44 17.81
CA LEU A 417 24.08 5.49 16.95
C LEU A 417 23.09 5.83 15.84
N THR A 418 22.56 4.83 15.13
CA THR A 418 21.62 5.09 14.03
C THR A 418 20.25 5.52 14.55
N SER A 419 19.65 4.75 15.46
CA SER A 419 18.30 5.08 15.94
C SER A 419 18.28 6.33 16.82
N GLY A 420 19.34 6.57 17.61
CA GLY A 420 19.48 7.75 18.47
C GLY A 420 19.57 9.05 17.68
N VAL A 421 20.45 9.12 16.67
CA VAL A 421 20.55 10.28 15.77
C VAL A 421 19.19 10.60 15.14
N TRP A 422 18.50 9.60 14.57
CA TRP A 422 17.21 9.84 13.92
C TRP A 422 16.09 10.24 14.87
N VAL A 423 16.04 9.68 16.08
CA VAL A 423 15.09 10.13 17.11
C VAL A 423 15.38 11.57 17.54
N ARG A 424 16.65 11.96 17.66
CA ARG A 424 17.05 13.36 17.96
C ARG A 424 16.69 14.32 16.84
N ILE A 425 16.98 13.98 15.59
CA ILE A 425 16.60 14.76 14.41
C ILE A 425 15.08 14.99 14.41
N ARG A 426 14.29 13.92 14.54
CA ARG A 426 12.82 14.03 14.55
C ARG A 426 12.32 14.94 15.68
N VAL A 427 12.87 14.81 16.88
CA VAL A 427 12.47 15.66 18.02
C VAL A 427 12.93 17.11 17.84
N GLY A 428 14.11 17.34 17.25
CA GLY A 428 14.58 18.68 16.90
C GLY A 428 13.64 19.37 15.93
N PHE A 429 13.31 18.71 14.81
CA PHE A 429 12.32 19.23 13.86
C PHE A 429 10.94 19.44 14.49
N LYS A 430 10.48 18.49 15.31
CA LYS A 430 9.21 18.63 16.05
C LYS A 430 9.20 19.88 16.94
N ASN A 431 10.29 20.12 17.68
CA ASN A 431 10.37 21.25 18.60
C ASN A 431 10.42 22.60 17.85
N GLU A 432 11.07 22.63 16.69
CA GLU A 432 11.23 23.85 15.90
C GLU A 432 9.97 24.20 15.09
N TYR A 433 9.37 23.21 14.41
CA TYR A 433 8.30 23.43 13.44
C TYR A 433 6.91 22.91 13.90
N GLY A 434 6.83 22.32 15.10
CA GLY A 434 5.62 21.71 15.64
C GLY A 434 5.36 20.28 15.13
N ASP A 435 4.29 19.65 15.63
CA ASP A 435 3.98 18.24 15.38
C ASP A 435 3.73 17.93 13.91
N ASP A 436 2.89 18.71 13.21
CA ASP A 436 2.51 18.38 11.84
C ASP A 436 3.66 18.63 10.84
N ASP A 437 4.21 19.86 10.82
CA ASP A 437 5.27 20.24 9.87
C ASP A 437 6.62 19.64 10.26
N GLY A 438 6.98 19.63 11.54
CA GLY A 438 8.26 19.09 12.01
C GLY A 438 8.39 17.59 11.79
N LEU A 439 7.35 16.80 12.09
CA LEU A 439 7.40 15.36 11.83
C LEU A 439 7.44 15.05 10.33
N ASP A 440 6.69 15.78 9.51
CA ASP A 440 6.71 15.62 8.04
C ASP A 440 8.09 15.94 7.44
N LYS A 441 8.73 17.03 7.89
CA LYS A 441 10.11 17.37 7.50
C LYS A 441 11.11 16.28 7.88
N ALA A 442 11.05 15.78 9.12
CA ALA A 442 11.94 14.71 9.58
C ALA A 442 11.77 13.42 8.76
N ARG A 443 10.53 13.04 8.44
CA ARG A 443 10.22 11.86 7.61
C ARG A 443 10.66 12.04 6.16
N THR A 444 10.50 13.23 5.60
CA THR A 444 10.98 13.58 4.26
C THR A 444 12.51 13.50 4.19
N LEU A 445 13.22 14.08 5.17
CA LEU A 445 14.67 13.98 5.26
C LEU A 445 15.12 12.52 5.39
N PHE A 446 14.46 11.73 6.26
CA PHE A 446 14.72 10.31 6.42
C PHE A 446 14.54 9.55 5.11
N GLY A 447 13.45 9.83 4.40
CA GLY A 447 13.13 9.18 3.13
C GLY A 447 14.14 9.51 2.02
N ASN A 448 14.58 10.76 1.93
CA ASN A 448 15.65 11.16 1.03
C ASN A 448 16.97 10.45 1.37
N TRP A 449 17.34 10.38 2.65
CA TRP A 449 18.56 9.69 3.08
C TRP A 449 18.52 8.18 2.77
N CYS A 450 17.35 7.54 2.88
CA CYS A 450 17.19 6.12 2.51
C CYS A 450 17.64 5.82 1.08
N LEU A 451 17.51 6.78 0.14
CA LEU A 451 17.93 6.60 -1.25
C LEU A 451 19.43 6.77 -1.48
N LEU A 452 20.14 7.36 -0.52
CA LEU A 452 21.56 7.73 -0.64
C LEU A 452 22.48 6.91 0.24
N THR A 453 21.96 6.37 1.34
CA THR A 453 22.82 5.77 2.36
C THR A 453 23.63 4.58 1.83
N ALA A 454 24.93 4.58 2.14
CA ALA A 454 25.80 3.43 1.87
C ALA A 454 25.84 2.42 3.04
N GLY A 455 25.10 2.70 4.11
CA GLY A 455 25.08 1.89 5.32
C GLY A 455 26.12 2.33 6.36
N GLY A 456 26.46 1.43 7.28
CA GLY A 456 27.45 1.68 8.33
C GLY A 456 28.90 1.43 7.87
N ASP A 457 29.89 1.96 8.59
CA ASP A 457 31.29 1.67 8.26
C ASP A 457 31.75 0.28 8.77
N GLU A 458 32.88 -0.24 8.26
CA GLU A 458 33.41 -1.56 8.67
C GLU A 458 33.95 -1.58 10.12
N GLN A 459 34.19 -0.41 10.73
CA GLN A 459 34.80 -0.29 12.06
C GLN A 459 33.74 -0.30 13.18
N CYS A 460 32.66 0.45 13.02
CA CYS A 460 31.57 0.58 13.98
C CYS A 460 30.29 -0.16 13.56
N GLN A 461 30.16 -0.56 12.29
CA GLN A 461 28.95 -1.14 11.71
C GLN A 461 27.68 -0.30 11.94
N GLY A 462 27.82 0.99 12.26
CA GLY A 462 26.75 1.96 12.56
C GLY A 462 27.01 3.30 11.86
N LEU A 463 26.35 4.39 12.29
CA LEU A 463 26.61 5.72 11.72
C LEU A 463 28.04 6.19 12.00
N HIS A 464 28.58 6.95 11.04
CA HIS A 464 29.94 7.48 11.04
C HIS A 464 29.96 8.88 10.38
N PRO A 465 31.10 9.60 10.37
CA PRO A 465 31.19 10.94 9.76
C PRO A 465 30.69 11.03 8.31
N GLY A 466 30.87 9.97 7.52
CA GLY A 466 30.33 9.91 6.16
C GLY A 466 28.80 9.93 6.14
N SER A 467 28.15 9.29 7.11
CA SER A 467 26.68 9.31 7.23
C SER A 467 26.14 10.71 7.54
N LEU A 468 26.86 11.54 8.30
CA LEU A 468 26.47 12.95 8.49
C LEU A 468 26.45 13.68 7.14
N LEU A 469 27.47 13.48 6.31
CA LEU A 469 27.51 14.06 4.97
C LEU A 469 26.39 13.53 4.08
N GLU A 470 26.04 12.23 4.17
CA GLU A 470 24.88 11.68 3.46
C GLU A 470 23.59 12.40 3.83
N VAL A 471 23.34 12.61 5.13
CA VAL A 471 22.13 13.28 5.63
C VAL A 471 22.11 14.76 5.25
N LEU A 472 23.23 15.46 5.37
CA LEU A 472 23.31 16.87 4.93
C LEU A 472 23.10 17.00 3.42
N ASN A 473 23.60 16.06 2.62
CA ASN A 473 23.35 16.04 1.17
C ASN A 473 21.94 15.57 0.79
N SER A 474 21.21 14.90 1.70
CA SER A 474 19.82 14.49 1.48
C SER A 474 18.82 15.60 1.81
N MET A 475 19.30 16.73 2.34
CA MET A 475 18.51 17.93 2.51
C MET A 475 18.17 18.54 1.14
N ASP A 476 16.89 18.77 0.90
CA ASP A 476 16.41 19.56 -0.25
C ASP A 476 16.20 21.03 0.14
N SER A 477 17.07 21.55 1.03
CA SER A 477 16.90 22.86 1.66
C SER A 477 18.24 23.50 1.98
N GLU A 478 18.36 24.80 1.75
CA GLU A 478 19.49 25.63 2.21
C GLU A 478 19.26 26.21 3.62
N ASP A 479 18.22 25.74 4.33
CA ASP A 479 17.86 26.21 5.65
C ASP A 479 18.92 25.82 6.70
N THR A 480 19.60 26.83 7.23
CA THR A 480 20.65 26.67 8.25
C THR A 480 20.12 26.03 9.54
N THR A 481 18.83 26.16 9.85
CA THR A 481 18.20 25.54 11.01
C THR A 481 18.17 24.01 10.88
N TRP A 482 17.98 23.48 9.67
CA TRP A 482 18.06 22.04 9.43
C TRP A 482 19.48 21.53 9.69
N ILE A 483 20.48 22.27 9.21
CA ILE A 483 21.89 21.95 9.43
C ILE A 483 22.18 21.88 10.93
N GLU A 484 21.77 22.90 11.69
CA GLU A 484 21.96 22.94 13.14
C GLU A 484 21.30 21.75 13.85
N ILE A 485 20.06 21.40 13.52
CA ILE A 485 19.35 20.24 14.08
C ILE A 485 20.09 18.93 13.79
N ILE A 486 20.53 18.73 12.54
CA ILE A 486 21.21 17.52 12.10
C ILE A 486 22.59 17.42 12.76
N GLU A 487 23.41 18.45 12.67
CA GLU A 487 24.76 18.46 13.26
C GLU A 487 24.70 18.28 14.78
N THR A 488 23.74 18.92 15.46
CA THR A 488 23.52 18.72 16.91
C THR A 488 23.17 17.27 17.22
N ALA A 489 22.29 16.64 16.44
CA ALA A 489 21.89 15.25 16.65
C ALA A 489 23.06 14.28 16.47
N PHE A 490 23.94 14.50 15.48
CA PHE A 490 25.14 13.69 15.26
C PHE A 490 26.22 13.95 16.33
N ALA A 491 26.39 15.21 16.77
CA ALA A 491 27.36 15.58 17.79
C ALA A 491 27.09 14.94 19.16
N GLU A 492 25.81 14.71 19.51
CA GLU A 492 25.40 13.98 20.72
C GLU A 492 25.88 12.50 20.75
N HIS A 493 26.30 11.98 19.60
CA HIS A 493 26.92 10.67 19.41
C HIS A 493 28.39 10.75 19.02
N ASN A 494 29.03 11.92 19.21
CA ASN A 494 30.42 12.22 18.88
C ASN A 494 30.76 12.01 17.39
N ILE A 495 29.82 12.29 16.49
CA ILE A 495 30.02 12.24 15.04
C ILE A 495 30.03 13.67 14.49
N CYS A 496 31.15 14.08 13.89
CA CYS A 496 31.34 15.38 13.25
C CYS A 496 31.92 15.18 11.82
N ALA A 497 31.83 16.20 10.95
CA ALA A 497 32.17 16.09 9.52
C ALA A 497 33.62 15.63 9.22
N THR A 498 34.54 15.83 10.17
CA THR A 498 35.97 15.46 10.02
C THR A 498 36.42 14.32 10.94
N GLY A 499 35.49 13.65 11.64
CA GLY A 499 35.83 12.61 12.63
C GLY A 499 35.05 12.76 13.94
N PRO A 500 35.60 12.28 15.08
CA PRO A 500 35.04 12.52 16.40
C PRO A 500 34.97 14.03 16.68
N CYS A 501 33.93 14.48 17.37
CA CYS A 501 33.82 15.87 17.76
C CYS A 501 34.92 16.20 18.79
N THR A 502 35.71 17.23 18.51
CA THR A 502 36.65 17.76 19.50
C THR A 502 35.86 18.65 20.47
N ASN A 503 35.65 18.16 21.69
CA ASN A 503 35.13 18.98 22.79
C ASN A 503 36.11 20.09 23.18
#